data_AF-A0A660XKV5-F1
#
_entry.id   AF-A0A660XKV5-F1
#
_cell.length_a   1.000
_cell.length_b   1.000
_cell.length_c   1.000
_cell.angle_alpha   90.00
_cell.angle_beta   90.00
_cell.angle_gamma   90.00
#
_symmetry.space_group_name_H-M   'P 1'
#
loop_
_entity.id
_entity.type
_entity.pdbx_description
1 polymer ?
#
loop_
_entity_poly.entity_id
_entity_poly.type
_entity_poly.pdbx_seq_one_letter_code
_entity_poly.pdbx_strand_id
1 'polypeptide(L)'
;MKRIGAFYKEKVLSLPEQSRILREIPSSFLENMEIVKDLFGWKIYYTILGRKSRAFIECRSEDEARYLKILNDSGMTKIYVPKDDEYLRSILPELERLKTRTEEILNEHLYGILSRKMRRQLRFAVYMDLVNLD
;
A
#
# COMPACT_ATOMS: atom_id res chain seq x y z
N MET A 1 10.41 -15.49 5.56
CA MET A 1 10.07 -14.07 5.85
C MET A 1 8.56 -13.93 5.75
N LYS A 2 7.90 -13.30 6.72
CA LYS A 2 6.48 -12.97 6.63
C LYS A 2 6.27 -11.99 5.46
N ARG A 3 5.28 -12.23 4.59
CA ARG A 3 4.97 -11.36 3.44
C ARG A 3 3.92 -10.32 3.81
N ILE A 4 3.79 -9.28 2.99
CA ILE A 4 2.76 -8.23 3.17
C ILE A 4 1.35 -8.81 3.13
N GLY A 5 1.04 -9.72 2.19
CA GLY A 5 -0.27 -10.40 2.15
C GLY A 5 -0.58 -11.19 3.44
N ALA A 6 0.38 -11.96 3.95
CA ALA A 6 0.22 -12.71 5.20
C ALA A 6 0.06 -11.77 6.42
N PHE A 7 0.83 -10.69 6.48
CA PHE A 7 0.67 -9.64 7.49
C PHE A 7 -0.73 -9.03 7.46
N TYR A 8 -1.19 -8.65 6.27
CA TYR A 8 -2.49 -8.02 6.09
C TYR A 8 -3.64 -8.97 6.48
N LYS A 9 -3.53 -10.25 6.13
CA LYS A 9 -4.49 -11.28 6.56
C LYS A 9 -4.53 -11.43 8.08
N GLU A 10 -3.36 -11.53 8.71
CA GLU A 10 -3.23 -11.76 10.16
C GLU A 10 -3.63 -10.55 11.00
N LYS A 11 -3.26 -9.33 10.59
CA LYS A 11 -3.45 -8.11 11.39
C LYS A 11 -4.70 -7.32 11.04
N VAL A 12 -5.26 -7.49 9.84
CA VAL A 12 -6.34 -6.61 9.37
C VAL A 12 -7.57 -7.40 8.94
N LEU A 13 -7.41 -8.45 8.14
CA LEU A 13 -8.56 -9.27 7.73
C LEU A 13 -9.11 -10.15 8.85
N SER A 14 -8.32 -10.42 9.88
CA SER A 14 -8.73 -11.10 11.12
C SER A 14 -9.57 -10.23 12.06
N LEU A 15 -9.55 -8.90 11.88
CA LEU A 15 -10.35 -7.99 12.70
C LEU A 15 -11.84 -8.12 12.33
N PRO A 16 -12.76 -7.89 13.30
CA PRO A 16 -14.19 -7.81 13.02
C PRO A 16 -14.50 -6.78 11.92
N GLU A 17 -15.51 -7.05 11.11
CA GLU A 17 -15.86 -6.19 9.97
C GLU A 17 -16.20 -4.76 10.38
N GLN A 18 -16.87 -4.60 11.52
CA GLN A 18 -17.20 -3.30 12.09
C GLN A 18 -15.97 -2.48 12.49
N SER A 19 -14.82 -3.12 12.71
CA SER A 19 -13.56 -2.49 13.14
C SER A 19 -12.65 -2.11 11.98
N ARG A 20 -13.06 -2.39 10.73
CA ARG A 20 -12.33 -2.03 9.51
C ARG A 20 -13.18 -1.15 8.60
N ILE A 21 -12.53 -0.32 7.80
CA ILE A 21 -13.15 0.49 6.75
C ILE A 21 -12.50 0.16 5.42
N LEU A 22 -13.30 0.01 4.35
CA LEU A 22 -12.79 -0.19 3.01
C LEU A 22 -12.42 1.18 2.40
N ARG A 23 -11.18 1.30 1.93
CA ARG A 23 -10.68 2.38 1.11
C ARG A 23 -10.47 1.87 -0.32
N GLU A 24 -11.13 2.52 -1.27
CA GLU A 24 -10.92 2.27 -2.69
C GLU A 24 -9.90 3.25 -3.25
N ILE A 25 -8.79 2.72 -3.73
CA ILE A 25 -7.74 3.46 -4.41
C ILE A 25 -8.00 3.36 -5.91
N PRO A 26 -8.03 4.49 -6.64
CA PRO A 26 -8.54 4.53 -8.01
C PRO A 26 -7.70 3.76 -9.02
N SER A 27 -6.47 3.39 -8.66
CA SER A 27 -5.60 2.60 -9.52
C SER A 27 -4.47 1.93 -8.72
N SER A 28 -3.97 0.81 -9.21
CA SER A 28 -2.67 0.25 -8.82
C SER A 28 -1.51 0.93 -9.54
N PHE A 29 -1.79 1.88 -10.44
CA PHE A 29 -0.82 2.65 -11.22
C PHE A 29 -0.68 4.09 -10.72
N LEU A 30 -0.68 4.28 -9.40
CA LEU A 30 -0.34 5.59 -8.84
C LEU A 30 1.16 5.85 -9.02
N GLU A 31 1.50 7.11 -9.26
CA GLU A 31 2.85 7.63 -9.35
C GLU A 31 2.95 8.92 -8.54
N ASN A 32 4.17 9.28 -8.14
CA ASN A 32 4.44 10.53 -7.42
C ASN A 32 3.59 10.69 -6.15
N MET A 33 3.41 9.59 -5.39
CA MET A 33 2.64 9.59 -4.15
C MET A 33 3.34 10.42 -3.06
N GLU A 34 2.78 11.57 -2.74
CA GLU A 34 3.27 12.52 -1.74
C GLU A 34 2.26 12.63 -0.60
N ILE A 35 2.74 12.45 0.64
CA ILE A 35 1.92 12.63 1.85
C ILE A 35 2.11 14.07 2.31
N VAL A 36 1.02 14.82 2.36
CA VAL A 36 1.02 16.25 2.73
C VAL A 36 -0.03 16.48 3.80
N LYS A 37 0.34 17.25 4.84
CA LYS A 37 -0.60 17.82 5.79
C LYS A 37 -1.01 19.20 5.28
N ASP A 38 -2.28 19.39 4.96
CA ASP A 38 -2.84 20.71 4.62
C ASP A 38 -3.84 21.18 5.69
N LEU A 39 -4.54 22.28 5.41
CA LEU A 39 -5.52 22.88 6.34
C LEU A 39 -6.73 21.95 6.62
N PHE A 40 -6.98 20.95 5.78
CA PHE A 40 -8.11 20.05 5.85
C PHE A 40 -7.72 18.62 6.29
N GLY A 41 -6.46 18.40 6.64
CA GLY A 41 -5.98 17.13 7.19
C GLY A 41 -4.84 16.52 6.40
N TRP A 42 -4.76 15.18 6.42
CA TRP A 42 -3.71 14.44 5.73
C TRP A 42 -4.19 14.00 4.35
N LYS A 43 -3.36 14.23 3.33
CA LYS A 43 -3.67 13.86 1.95
C LYS A 43 -2.52 13.10 1.32
N ILE A 44 -2.86 12.09 0.52
CA ILE A 44 -1.94 11.47 -0.42
C ILE A 44 -2.22 12.07 -1.79
N TYR A 45 -1.34 12.95 -2.26
CA TYR A 45 -1.40 13.42 -3.63
C TYR A 45 -0.72 12.41 -4.56
N TYR A 46 -1.30 12.19 -5.75
CA TYR A 46 -0.77 11.26 -6.73
C TYR A 46 -1.09 11.70 -8.16
N THR A 47 -0.38 11.09 -9.12
CA THR A 47 -0.72 11.07 -10.54
C THR A 47 -1.05 9.64 -10.97
N ILE A 48 -1.87 9.46 -11.99
CA ILE A 48 -2.13 8.13 -12.57
C ILE A 48 -1.19 7.97 -13.78
N LEU A 49 -0.55 6.81 -13.93
CA LEU A 49 0.31 6.54 -15.08
C LEU A 49 -0.41 6.88 -16.41
N GLY A 50 0.23 7.69 -17.24
CA GLY A 50 -0.33 8.16 -18.51
C GLY A 50 -1.31 9.33 -18.39
N ARG A 51 -1.58 9.85 -17.17
CA ARG A 51 -2.37 11.05 -16.93
C ARG A 51 -1.51 12.11 -16.23
N LYS A 52 -1.63 13.36 -16.68
CA LYS A 52 -0.91 14.50 -16.08
C LYS A 52 -1.66 15.15 -14.91
N SER A 53 -2.94 14.83 -14.72
CA SER A 53 -3.73 15.42 -13.64
C SER A 53 -3.29 14.86 -12.28
N ARG A 54 -3.12 15.77 -11.32
CA ARG A 54 -2.87 15.44 -9.91
C ARG A 54 -4.20 15.27 -9.20
N ALA A 55 -4.35 14.20 -8.45
CA ALA A 55 -5.50 13.93 -7.60
C ALA A 55 -5.03 13.63 -6.18
N PHE A 56 -5.97 13.46 -5.24
CA PHE A 56 -5.63 13.16 -3.85
C PHE A 56 -6.61 12.20 -3.19
N ILE A 57 -6.14 11.53 -2.14
CA ILE A 57 -6.93 10.75 -1.20
C ILE A 57 -6.83 11.40 0.17
N GLU A 58 -7.97 11.67 0.81
CA GLU A 58 -8.02 12.17 2.18
C GLU A 58 -7.83 11.03 3.19
N CYS A 59 -7.00 11.28 4.20
CA CYS A 59 -6.63 10.36 5.25
C CYS A 59 -6.93 10.98 6.62
N ARG A 60 -7.35 10.16 7.58
CA ARG A 60 -7.64 10.58 8.96
C ARG A 60 -6.37 10.94 9.72
N SER A 61 -5.25 10.31 9.36
CA SER A 61 -3.95 10.48 10.01
C SER A 61 -2.80 10.26 9.01
N GLU A 62 -1.60 10.67 9.41
CA GLU A 62 -0.38 10.33 8.68
C GLU A 62 -0.16 8.82 8.62
N ASP A 63 -0.49 8.11 9.71
CA ASP A 63 -0.37 6.65 9.83
C ASP A 63 -1.25 5.95 8.78
N GLU A 64 -2.50 6.42 8.57
CA GLU A 64 -3.36 5.95 7.48
C GLU A 64 -2.75 6.26 6.11
N ALA A 65 -2.20 7.45 5.91
CA ALA A 65 -1.60 7.82 4.65
C ALA A 65 -0.39 6.93 4.28
N ARG A 66 0.49 6.66 5.24
CA ARG A 66 1.63 5.75 5.09
C ARG A 66 1.19 4.32 4.82
N TYR A 67 0.22 3.84 5.60
CA TYR A 67 -0.35 2.51 5.43
C TYR A 67 -0.93 2.28 4.03
N LEU A 68 -1.78 3.20 3.56
CA LEU A 68 -2.38 3.14 2.22
C LEU A 68 -1.33 3.19 1.11
N LYS A 69 -0.31 4.04 1.27
CA LYS A 69 0.80 4.13 0.32
C LYS A 69 1.53 2.80 0.17
N ILE A 70 1.88 2.14 1.28
CA ILE A 70 2.60 0.87 1.25
C ILE A 70 1.79 -0.22 0.53
N LEU A 71 0.51 -0.36 0.88
CA LEU A 71 -0.35 -1.39 0.28
C LEU A 71 -0.69 -1.09 -1.19
N ASN A 72 -0.81 0.18 -1.58
CA ASN A 72 -0.97 0.54 -2.98
C ASN A 72 0.31 0.32 -3.79
N ASP A 73 1.49 0.57 -3.22
CA ASP A 73 2.78 0.22 -3.85
C ASP A 73 2.92 -1.29 -4.06
N SER A 74 2.24 -2.09 -3.24
CA SER A 74 2.08 -3.54 -3.41
C SER A 74 1.04 -3.93 -4.47
N GLY A 75 0.36 -2.95 -5.06
CA GLY A 75 -0.62 -3.08 -6.15
C GLY A 75 -2.06 -3.31 -5.70
N MET A 76 -2.35 -3.14 -4.40
CA MET A 76 -3.73 -3.24 -3.90
C MET A 76 -4.52 -1.96 -4.23
N THR A 77 -5.77 -2.15 -4.68
CA THR A 77 -6.72 -1.06 -4.93
C THR A 77 -7.89 -1.04 -3.95
N LYS A 78 -8.20 -2.18 -3.34
CA LYS A 78 -9.23 -2.30 -2.30
C LYS A 78 -8.57 -2.66 -0.99
N ILE A 79 -8.46 -1.68 -0.10
CA ILE A 79 -7.68 -1.79 1.13
C ILE A 79 -8.58 -1.57 2.33
N TYR A 80 -8.67 -2.57 3.21
CA TYR A 80 -9.21 -2.41 4.54
C TYR A 80 -8.19 -1.72 5.43
N VAL A 81 -8.68 -0.74 6.17
CA VAL A 81 -7.92 0.02 7.16
C VAL A 81 -8.59 -0.20 8.53
N PRO A 82 -7.83 -0.54 9.58
CA PRO A 82 -8.35 -0.50 10.94
C PRO A 82 -8.93 0.89 11.27
N LYS A 83 -10.11 0.92 11.91
CA LYS A 83 -10.72 2.18 12.35
C LYS A 83 -10.01 2.77 13.56
N ASP A 84 -9.43 1.92 14.39
CA ASP A 84 -8.62 2.28 15.55
C ASP A 84 -7.23 2.77 15.10
N ASP A 85 -6.97 4.06 15.33
CA ASP A 85 -5.71 4.70 14.96
C ASP A 85 -4.54 4.26 15.83
N GLU A 86 -4.76 3.88 17.10
CA GLU A 86 -3.70 3.34 17.96
C GLU A 86 -3.29 1.95 17.50
N TYR A 87 -4.27 1.12 17.15
CA TYR A 87 -4.01 -0.18 16.55
C TYR A 87 -3.24 -0.03 15.23
N LEU A 88 -3.71 0.84 14.33
CA LEU A 88 -3.04 1.12 13.07
C LEU A 88 -1.57 1.53 13.28
N ARG A 89 -1.34 2.47 14.21
CA ARG A 89 0.01 2.92 14.57
C ARG A 89 0.86 1.78 15.13
N SER A 90 0.29 0.87 15.90
CA SER A 90 1.01 -0.28 16.48
C SER A 90 1.52 -1.26 15.41
N ILE A 91 0.75 -1.47 14.34
CA ILE A 91 1.08 -2.46 13.29
C ILE A 91 1.94 -1.87 12.16
N LEU A 92 1.90 -0.55 11.98
CA LEU A 92 2.57 0.16 10.88
C LEU A 92 4.10 -0.06 10.85
N PRO A 93 4.84 -0.04 11.98
CA PRO A 93 6.28 -0.28 11.95
C PRO A 93 6.67 -1.67 11.42
N GLU A 94 5.87 -2.71 11.70
CA GLU A 94 6.10 -4.06 11.16
C GLU A 94 5.88 -4.06 9.65
N LEU A 95 4.79 -3.45 9.17
CA LEU A 95 4.48 -3.33 7.74
C LEU A 95 5.59 -2.61 6.96
N GLU A 96 6.13 -1.53 7.51
CA GLU A 96 7.22 -0.75 6.89
C GLU A 96 8.53 -1.52 6.79
N ARG A 97 8.86 -2.30 7.83
CA ARG A 97 10.02 -3.20 7.80
C ARG A 97 9.84 -4.29 6.73
N LEU A 98 8.64 -4.87 6.62
CA LEU A 98 8.33 -5.87 5.60
C LEU A 98 8.44 -5.28 4.18
N LYS A 99 7.92 -4.07 3.97
CA LYS A 99 8.04 -3.34 2.70
C LYS A 99 9.50 -3.09 2.35
N THR A 100 10.28 -2.52 3.27
CA THR A 100 11.70 -2.18 3.04
C THR A 100 12.50 -3.42 2.66
N ARG A 101 12.39 -4.50 3.43
CA ARG A 101 13.11 -5.74 3.16
C ARG A 101 12.69 -6.40 1.85
N THR A 102 11.41 -6.33 1.50
CA THR A 102 10.94 -6.86 0.21
C THR A 102 11.45 -6.01 -0.95
N GLU A 103 11.50 -4.68 -0.80
CA GLU A 103 12.07 -3.78 -1.80
C GLU A 103 13.57 -4.02 -2.03
N GLU A 104 14.35 -4.26 -0.97
CA GLU A 104 15.78 -4.61 -1.08
C GLU A 104 15.98 -5.85 -1.97
N ILE A 105 15.31 -6.95 -1.62
CA ILE A 105 15.36 -8.21 -2.37
C ILE A 105 14.91 -8.01 -3.82
N LEU A 106 13.80 -7.29 -4.02
CA LEU A 106 13.27 -7.05 -5.36
C LEU A 106 14.20 -6.17 -6.20
N ASN A 107 14.84 -5.15 -5.62
CA ASN A 107 15.72 -4.27 -6.37
C ASN A 107 17.01 -4.98 -6.79
N GLU A 108 17.53 -5.90 -5.97
CA GLU A 108 18.64 -6.79 -6.34
C GLU A 108 18.28 -7.66 -7.56
N HIS A 109 17.09 -8.26 -7.58
CA HIS A 109 16.70 -9.18 -8.65
C HIS A 109 16.10 -8.50 -9.90
N LEU A 110 15.53 -7.30 -9.77
CA LEU A 110 14.84 -6.58 -10.86
C LEU A 110 15.71 -5.52 -11.53
N TYR A 111 16.97 -5.34 -11.11
CA TYR A 111 17.89 -4.34 -11.66
C TYR A 111 17.99 -4.43 -13.19
N GLY A 112 17.99 -5.63 -13.77
CA GLY A 112 18.04 -5.86 -15.22
C GLY A 112 16.72 -5.68 -15.99
N ILE A 113 15.57 -5.54 -15.32
CA ILE A 113 14.27 -5.46 -16.00
C ILE A 113 13.92 -4.00 -16.35
N LEU A 114 14.14 -3.58 -17.59
CA LEU A 114 13.90 -2.18 -18.01
C LEU A 114 12.41 -1.78 -18.04
N SER A 115 11.49 -2.74 -18.20
CA SER A 115 10.06 -2.47 -18.25
C SER A 115 9.47 -2.16 -16.88
N ARG A 116 9.05 -0.91 -16.67
CA ARG A 116 8.33 -0.47 -15.45
C ARG A 116 7.04 -1.27 -15.21
N LYS A 117 6.34 -1.66 -16.28
CA LYS A 117 5.12 -2.48 -16.21
C LYS A 117 5.43 -3.88 -15.68
N MET A 118 6.47 -4.52 -16.23
CA MET A 118 6.91 -5.85 -15.81
C MET A 118 7.41 -5.86 -14.35
N ARG A 119 8.21 -4.85 -13.97
CA ARG A 119 8.65 -4.69 -12.56
C ARG A 119 7.47 -4.60 -11.59
N ARG A 120 6.38 -3.90 -11.95
CA ARG A 120 5.19 -3.79 -11.11
C ARG A 120 4.38 -5.08 -11.04
N GLN A 121 4.23 -5.80 -12.16
CA GLN A 121 3.56 -7.11 -12.15
C GLN A 121 4.31 -8.11 -11.26
N LEU A 122 5.64 -8.14 -11.36
CA LEU A 122 6.49 -8.96 -10.49
C LEU A 122 6.40 -8.54 -9.03
N ARG A 123 6.41 -7.23 -8.74
CA ARG A 123 6.16 -6.69 -7.39
C ARG A 123 4.83 -7.18 -6.84
N PHE A 124 3.74 -7.01 -7.58
CA PHE A 124 2.41 -7.46 -7.17
C PHE A 124 2.41 -8.96 -6.83
N ALA A 125 2.95 -9.80 -7.71
CA ALA A 125 3.05 -11.24 -7.48
C ALA A 125 3.91 -11.60 -6.24
N VAL A 126 4.97 -10.85 -5.97
CA VAL A 126 5.81 -11.08 -4.78
C VAL A 126 5.13 -10.58 -3.49
N TYR A 127 4.37 -9.50 -3.55
CA TYR A 127 3.67 -8.92 -2.41
C TYR A 127 2.39 -9.67 -2.02
N MET A 128 1.59 -10.07 -3.01
CA MET A 128 0.25 -10.66 -2.86
C MET A 128 0.23 -12.19 -2.99
N ASP A 129 1.39 -12.83 -3.19
CA ASP A 129 1.63 -14.25 -3.46
C ASP A 129 1.44 -14.66 -4.96
N LEU A 130 1.85 -15.81 -5.51
CA LEU A 130 1.81 -17.20 -5.01
C LEU A 130 0.48 -17.61 -4.32
N VAL A 131 -0.55 -16.76 -4.43
CA VAL A 131 -1.93 -16.97 -4.00
C VAL A 131 -2.70 -16.58 -5.23
N ASN A 132 -3.10 -17.64 -5.90
CA ASN A 132 -4.28 -17.62 -6.73
C ASN A 132 -5.39 -17.01 -5.87
N LEU A 133 -5.77 -15.78 -6.20
CA LEU A 133 -7.12 -15.31 -5.96
C LEU A 133 -7.95 -15.91 -7.09
N ASP A 134 -8.32 -17.18 -6.90
CA ASP A 134 -9.45 -17.81 -7.59
C ASP A 134 -10.76 -17.31 -6.95
#